data_AF-Q4N5U8-F1
#
_entry.id   AF-Q4N5U8-F1
#
_cell.length_a   1.000
_cell.length_b   1.000
_cell.length_c   1.000
_cell.angle_alpha   90.00
_cell.angle_beta   90.00
_cell.angle_gamma   90.00
#
_symmetry.space_group_name_H-M   'P 1'
#
loop_
_entity.id
_entity.type
_entity.pdbx_description
1 polymer ?
#
loop_
_entity_poly.entity_id
_entity_poly.type
_entity_poly.pdbx_seq_one_letter_code
_entity_poly.pdbx_strand_id
1 'polypeptide(L)'
;MVINLSLILTLYSLLFCRIFLIVRSEEILVSEPNIVDYNVDSIPLEFVPGTGYVAKVEVGGQLLNLLINSNVCGIILFENTNRICFKDDKGTCYDPYKSKTASWCSNTAICVPGRFNFQCKETNSPTQIRELTATIVRINSDIFKIYSIEGFESIKIAVDRKKAPYSFDKVPVKLARSLDRYDRKIFTNVDGILGISGSDMCCRSNPWEMVIRDYRGFFVLDINPVQNIRFPSKLFLGTDRVPEEDIIWSEKRQTGGIFTNSLIQFTIYDLKMCNTCLFGRTSSNWEAVIDLTTPYLVLPKNFWMTMMTYLPVDKSCFNEGLSPRLCKLTDGNRLFPIIEFKLSESYYLNFEKVQNPPITIPLENLLYDDGTSKTILVIPDETNERPAYTLNPTIKFGYKVLESLNVVVDTDGYRVGFISKNQLVGSFSKCAEVPQCVGDQIYEPALNVCLNPICSIWLMKRLNPDKGICETSFVAKVVITTLISALVIAELYCNFARKHILRITSRLCR
;
A
#
# COMPACT_ATOMS: atom_id res chain seq x y z
N MET A 1 -41.78 -55.54 27.90
CA MET A 1 -41.77 -54.22 27.23
C MET A 1 -40.53 -54.16 26.36
N VAL A 2 -40.63 -54.67 25.13
CA VAL A 2 -39.49 -54.74 24.20
C VAL A 2 -39.58 -53.51 23.30
N ILE A 3 -38.77 -52.49 23.62
CA ILE A 3 -38.69 -51.29 22.80
C ILE A 3 -37.90 -51.65 21.54
N ASN A 4 -38.55 -51.49 20.40
CA ASN A 4 -38.07 -51.93 19.10
C ASN A 4 -36.93 -51.01 18.63
N LEU A 5 -35.69 -51.44 18.87
CA LEU A 5 -34.44 -50.72 18.58
C LEU A 5 -34.33 -50.29 17.10
N SER A 6 -35.01 -51.01 16.20
CA SER A 6 -35.09 -50.72 14.77
C SER A 6 -35.80 -49.39 14.46
N LEU A 7 -36.81 -49.01 15.26
CA LEU A 7 -37.55 -47.76 15.05
C LEU A 7 -36.75 -46.53 15.50
N ILE A 8 -35.90 -46.68 16.51
CA ILE A 8 -35.05 -45.60 17.02
C ILE A 8 -33.89 -45.33 16.06
N LEU A 9 -33.28 -46.39 15.49
CA LEU A 9 -32.20 -46.23 14.52
C LEU A 9 -32.66 -45.58 13.21
N THR A 10 -33.87 -45.90 12.75
CA THR A 10 -34.46 -45.29 11.54
C THR A 10 -34.82 -43.83 11.77
N LEU A 11 -35.34 -43.48 12.95
CA LEU A 11 -35.58 -42.06 13.30
C LEU A 11 -34.27 -41.27 13.38
N TYR A 12 -33.22 -41.84 13.98
CA TYR A 12 -31.90 -41.19 14.07
C TYR A 12 -31.26 -41.00 12.70
N SER A 13 -31.35 -41.99 11.80
CA SER A 13 -30.82 -41.88 10.43
C SER A 13 -31.55 -40.81 9.60
N LEU A 14 -32.88 -40.71 9.73
CA LEU A 14 -33.69 -39.68 9.07
C LEU A 14 -33.42 -38.27 9.62
N LEU A 15 -33.22 -38.13 10.93
CA LEU A 15 -32.81 -36.87 11.56
C LEU A 15 -31.40 -36.47 11.13
N PHE A 16 -30.45 -37.41 11.07
CA PHE A 16 -29.08 -37.13 10.63
C PHE A 16 -29.03 -36.77 9.14
N CYS A 17 -29.82 -37.41 8.28
CA CYS A 17 -29.93 -37.05 6.86
C CYS A 17 -30.58 -35.67 6.67
N ARG A 18 -31.59 -35.29 7.47
CA ARG A 18 -32.15 -33.93 7.41
C ARG A 18 -31.17 -32.87 7.89
N ILE A 19 -30.40 -33.14 8.94
CA ILE A 19 -29.36 -32.20 9.40
C ILE A 19 -28.24 -32.07 8.35
N PHE A 20 -27.80 -33.16 7.73
CA PHE A 20 -26.80 -33.10 6.66
C PHE A 20 -27.30 -32.44 5.37
N LEU A 21 -28.60 -32.53 5.07
CA LEU A 21 -29.20 -31.80 3.93
C LEU A 21 -29.41 -30.32 4.22
N ILE A 22 -29.67 -29.94 5.48
CA ILE A 22 -29.73 -28.52 5.90
C ILE A 22 -28.34 -27.88 5.91
N VAL A 23 -27.29 -28.63 6.29
CA VAL A 23 -25.90 -28.11 6.32
C VAL A 23 -25.26 -28.01 4.92
N ARG A 24 -25.85 -28.62 3.88
CA ARG A 24 -25.29 -28.61 2.51
C ARG A 24 -25.98 -27.63 1.55
N SER A 25 -26.84 -26.74 2.07
CA SER A 25 -27.65 -25.80 1.29
C SER A 25 -27.68 -24.39 1.90
N GLU A 26 -26.61 -23.97 2.58
CA GLU A 26 -26.27 -22.54 2.60
C GLU A 26 -25.37 -22.29 1.39
N GLU A 27 -25.96 -22.37 0.19
CA GLU A 27 -25.55 -21.43 -0.83
C GLU A 27 -25.74 -20.06 -0.20
N ILE A 28 -24.62 -19.39 0.06
CA ILE A 28 -24.57 -17.99 0.41
C ILE A 28 -25.35 -17.28 -0.70
N LEU A 29 -26.63 -17.01 -0.41
CA LEU A 29 -27.40 -15.99 -1.07
C LEU A 29 -26.62 -14.71 -0.80
N VAL A 30 -25.69 -14.41 -1.71
CA VAL A 30 -25.16 -13.07 -1.91
C VAL A 30 -26.42 -12.25 -2.09
N SER A 31 -26.84 -11.56 -1.03
CA SER A 31 -27.86 -10.52 -1.14
C SER A 31 -27.36 -9.62 -2.25
N GLU A 32 -28.05 -9.59 -3.39
CA GLU A 32 -27.74 -8.62 -4.42
C GLU A 32 -27.75 -7.26 -3.71
N PRO A 33 -26.62 -6.54 -3.66
CA PRO A 33 -26.65 -5.18 -3.15
C PRO A 33 -27.65 -4.45 -4.05
N ASN A 34 -28.75 -4.00 -3.45
CA ASN A 34 -29.78 -3.22 -4.13
C ASN A 34 -29.08 -2.24 -5.07
N ILE A 35 -29.35 -2.36 -6.38
CA ILE A 35 -28.85 -1.42 -7.37
C ILE A 35 -29.61 -0.13 -7.13
N VAL A 36 -29.06 0.68 -6.24
CA VAL A 36 -29.41 2.07 -6.16
C VAL A 36 -28.46 2.74 -7.15
N ASP A 37 -28.95 2.92 -8.39
CA ASP A 37 -28.35 3.88 -9.33
C ASP A 37 -28.66 5.26 -8.77
N TYR A 38 -27.83 5.72 -7.83
CA TYR A 38 -27.97 7.06 -7.30
C TYR A 38 -27.74 8.04 -8.46
N ASN A 39 -28.70 8.93 -8.71
CA ASN A 39 -28.57 10.04 -9.66
C ASN A 39 -27.50 11.02 -9.17
N VAL A 40 -26.23 10.66 -9.32
CA VAL A 40 -25.08 11.42 -8.83
C VAL A 40 -24.14 11.69 -10.00
N ASP A 41 -23.65 12.93 -10.06
CA ASP A 41 -22.71 13.37 -11.09
C ASP A 41 -21.41 12.56 -10.97
N SER A 42 -20.96 11.97 -12.08
CA SER A 42 -19.79 11.11 -12.10
C SER A 42 -19.02 11.18 -13.42
N ILE A 43 -17.71 10.96 -13.36
CA ILE A 43 -16.85 10.78 -14.51
C ILE A 43 -16.63 9.27 -14.70
N PRO A 44 -17.05 8.68 -15.83
CA PRO A 44 -16.83 7.26 -16.09
C PRO A 44 -15.35 6.98 -16.32
N LEU A 45 -14.87 5.86 -15.75
CA LEU A 45 -13.49 5.42 -15.89
C LEU A 45 -13.44 4.13 -16.71
N GLU A 46 -12.52 4.07 -17.67
CA GLU A 46 -12.27 2.89 -18.50
C GLU A 46 -10.92 2.29 -18.13
N PHE A 47 -10.84 0.96 -17.99
CA PHE A 47 -9.58 0.30 -17.70
C PHE A 47 -8.82 0.00 -18.99
N VAL A 48 -7.57 0.46 -19.07
CA VAL A 48 -6.63 0.14 -20.14
C VAL A 48 -5.61 -0.87 -19.63
N PRO A 49 -5.59 -2.11 -20.16
CA PRO A 49 -4.65 -3.16 -19.73
C PRO A 49 -3.20 -2.71 -19.81
N GLY A 50 -2.43 -3.00 -18.76
CA GLY A 50 -1.01 -2.63 -18.66
C GLY A 50 -0.73 -1.18 -18.27
N THR A 51 -1.73 -0.29 -18.33
CA THR A 51 -1.56 1.14 -18.03
C THR A 51 -2.34 1.59 -16.80
N GLY A 52 -3.66 1.34 -16.73
CA GLY A 52 -4.51 1.76 -15.61
C GLY A 52 -5.84 2.36 -16.06
N TYR A 53 -6.47 3.16 -15.19
CA TYR A 53 -7.78 3.76 -15.45
C TYR A 53 -7.67 5.11 -16.17
N VAL A 54 -8.45 5.28 -17.23
CA VAL A 54 -8.51 6.51 -18.03
C VAL A 54 -9.88 7.17 -17.94
N ALA A 55 -9.92 8.49 -18.10
CA ALA A 55 -11.13 9.25 -18.37
C ALA A 55 -11.10 9.81 -19.80
N LYS A 56 -12.28 9.88 -20.43
CA LYS A 56 -12.45 10.48 -21.75
C LYS A 56 -12.60 11.98 -21.62
N VAL A 57 -11.71 12.72 -22.27
CA VAL A 57 -11.66 14.19 -22.21
C VAL A 57 -11.53 14.74 -23.61
N GLU A 58 -12.36 15.70 -23.98
CA GLU A 58 -12.21 16.43 -25.24
C GLU A 58 -11.24 17.59 -25.02
N VAL A 59 -10.17 17.65 -25.80
CA VAL A 59 -9.09 18.63 -25.69
C VAL A 59 -8.85 19.27 -27.05
N GLY A 60 -9.11 20.57 -27.19
CA GLY A 60 -8.98 21.27 -28.47
C GLY A 60 -9.83 20.66 -29.60
N GLY A 61 -10.97 20.04 -29.27
CA GLY A 61 -11.84 19.32 -30.21
C GLY A 61 -11.42 17.87 -30.51
N GLN A 62 -10.40 17.34 -29.85
CA GLN A 62 -9.95 15.95 -29.98
C GLN A 62 -10.38 15.15 -28.76
N LEU A 63 -11.07 14.03 -28.95
CA LEU A 63 -11.45 13.14 -27.85
C LEU A 63 -10.26 12.23 -27.48
N LEU A 64 -9.79 12.31 -26.24
CA LEU A 64 -8.58 11.64 -25.76
C LEU A 64 -8.87 10.77 -24.53
N ASN A 65 -8.14 9.66 -24.40
CA ASN A 65 -8.11 8.83 -23.20
C ASN A 65 -6.95 9.27 -22.29
N LEU A 66 -7.26 9.99 -21.21
CA LEU A 66 -6.26 10.49 -20.27
C LEU A 66 -6.19 9.60 -19.03
N LEU A 67 -5.00 9.08 -18.72
CA LEU A 67 -4.73 8.28 -17.52
C LEU A 67 -4.96 9.10 -16.26
N ILE A 68 -5.83 8.62 -15.38
CA ILE A 68 -6.03 9.21 -14.06
C ILE A 68 -4.79 9.00 -13.21
N ASN A 69 -4.25 10.09 -12.66
CA ASN A 69 -3.07 10.04 -11.82
C ASN A 69 -3.26 10.89 -10.57
N SER A 70 -3.20 10.26 -9.39
CA SER A 70 -3.37 10.92 -8.08
C SER A 70 -2.14 11.70 -7.61
N ASN A 71 -1.01 11.57 -8.30
CA ASN A 71 0.28 12.16 -7.93
C ASN A 71 0.75 13.24 -8.92
N VAL A 72 -0.04 13.55 -9.94
CA VAL A 72 0.27 14.56 -10.96
C VAL A 72 -0.74 15.69 -10.85
N CYS A 73 -0.25 16.92 -10.94
CA CYS A 73 -1.12 18.09 -11.08
C CYS A 73 -1.38 18.40 -12.56
N GLY A 74 -2.63 18.77 -12.86
CA GLY A 74 -3.04 19.31 -14.15
C GLY A 74 -3.04 18.25 -15.25
N ILE A 75 -2.90 18.69 -16.50
CA ILE A 75 -3.07 17.82 -17.66
C ILE A 75 -1.79 17.77 -18.49
N ILE A 76 -1.37 16.56 -18.82
CA ILE A 76 -0.23 16.30 -19.70
C ILE A 76 -0.75 15.59 -20.95
N LEU A 77 -0.55 16.17 -22.12
CA LEU A 77 -0.98 15.64 -23.41
C LEU A 77 0.22 14.99 -24.10
N PHE A 78 0.07 13.77 -24.60
CA PHE A 78 1.13 13.11 -25.35
C PHE A 78 1.07 13.56 -26.80
N GLU A 79 2.13 14.22 -27.27
CA GLU A 79 2.26 14.64 -28.67
C GLU A 79 2.21 13.41 -29.58
N ASN A 80 1.51 13.53 -30.72
CA ASN A 80 1.41 12.49 -31.73
C ASN A 80 2.74 12.23 -32.46
N THR A 81 3.74 11.75 -31.71
CA THR A 81 5.06 11.34 -32.19
C THR A 81 5.46 10.03 -31.55
N ASN A 82 6.29 9.26 -32.25
CA ASN A 82 6.79 7.98 -31.75
C ASN A 82 7.66 8.14 -30.49
N ARG A 83 8.01 9.35 -30.04
CA ARG A 83 8.86 9.55 -28.85
C ARG A 83 8.10 9.42 -27.54
N ILE A 84 6.77 9.56 -27.56
CA ILE A 84 5.91 9.55 -26.37
C ILE A 84 4.60 8.79 -26.63
N CYS A 85 4.03 8.90 -27.82
CA CYS A 85 2.78 8.22 -28.17
C CYS A 85 3.03 6.75 -28.52
N PHE A 86 2.28 5.86 -27.89
CA PHE A 86 2.32 4.42 -28.17
C PHE A 86 0.91 3.82 -28.15
N LYS A 87 0.47 3.30 -29.30
CA LYS A 87 -0.86 2.76 -29.56
C LYS A 87 -0.70 1.39 -30.23
N ASP A 88 -1.47 0.41 -29.78
CA ASP A 88 -1.55 -0.90 -30.44
C ASP A 88 -2.48 -0.86 -31.67
N ASP A 89 -3.46 0.05 -31.64
CA ASP A 89 -4.39 0.29 -32.73
C ASP A 89 -3.88 1.39 -33.68
N LYS A 90 -4.66 1.69 -34.72
CA LYS A 90 -4.36 2.80 -35.65
C LYS A 90 -4.66 4.19 -35.05
N GLY A 91 -4.85 4.29 -33.74
CA GLY A 91 -5.13 5.53 -33.04
C GLY A 91 -3.94 6.49 -33.06
N THR A 92 -4.22 7.77 -32.79
CA THR A 92 -3.20 8.81 -32.65
C THR A 92 -3.39 9.52 -31.33
N CYS A 93 -2.30 9.91 -30.68
CA CYS A 93 -2.35 10.80 -29.52
C CYS A 93 -2.68 12.24 -29.95
N TYR A 94 -2.58 13.18 -29.01
CA TYR A 94 -2.93 14.58 -29.24
C TYR A 94 -2.07 15.23 -30.34
N ASP A 95 -2.75 15.83 -31.30
CA ASP A 95 -2.14 16.60 -32.38
C ASP A 95 -2.35 18.11 -32.15
N PRO A 96 -1.32 18.87 -31.74
CA PRO A 96 -1.46 20.30 -31.48
C PRO A 96 -1.87 21.11 -32.72
N TYR A 97 -1.64 20.62 -33.94
CA TYR A 97 -1.97 21.35 -35.18
C TYR A 97 -3.42 21.20 -35.62
N LYS A 98 -4.13 20.20 -35.08
CA LYS A 98 -5.59 20.05 -35.29
C LYS A 98 -6.40 20.96 -34.37
N SER A 99 -5.80 21.44 -33.28
CA SER A 99 -6.46 22.34 -32.35
C SER A 99 -6.47 23.78 -32.87
N LYS A 100 -7.60 24.47 -32.66
CA LYS A 100 -7.76 25.91 -32.92
C LYS A 100 -7.54 26.77 -31.68
N THR A 101 -7.47 26.14 -30.51
CA THR A 101 -7.42 26.81 -29.19
C THR A 101 -6.08 26.61 -28.48
N ALA A 102 -5.20 25.76 -29.02
CA ALA A 102 -3.88 25.53 -28.47
C ALA A 102 -2.99 26.78 -28.52
N SER A 103 -2.36 27.09 -27.39
CA SER A 103 -1.24 28.03 -27.33
C SER A 103 -0.12 27.49 -26.44
N TRP A 104 1.13 27.81 -26.74
CA TRP A 104 2.32 27.21 -26.13
C TRP A 104 3.27 28.27 -25.59
N CYS A 105 3.97 27.97 -24.50
CA CYS A 105 4.86 28.93 -23.85
C CYS A 105 6.25 28.92 -24.51
N SER A 106 6.57 29.98 -25.24
CA SER A 106 7.87 30.22 -25.87
C SER A 106 8.73 31.14 -24.98
N ASN A 107 9.02 30.71 -23.77
CA ASN A 107 9.95 31.38 -22.87
C ASN A 107 10.74 30.35 -22.04
N THR A 108 11.81 30.82 -21.41
CA THR A 108 12.73 30.00 -20.62
C THR A 108 12.27 29.81 -19.16
N ALA A 109 11.10 30.34 -18.82
CA ALA A 109 10.56 30.23 -17.47
C ALA A 109 10.22 28.76 -17.16
N ILE A 110 10.57 28.31 -15.95
CA ILE A 110 10.29 26.95 -15.51
C ILE A 110 9.09 26.99 -14.55
N CYS A 111 8.11 26.15 -14.82
CA CYS A 111 7.01 25.87 -13.89
C CYS A 111 7.57 25.13 -12.66
N VAL A 112 7.68 25.83 -11.54
CA VAL A 112 8.13 25.23 -10.26
C VAL A 112 6.91 24.96 -9.39
N PRO A 113 6.66 23.70 -8.96
CA PRO A 113 5.58 23.37 -8.03
C PRO A 113 5.55 24.29 -6.80
N GLY A 114 4.36 24.75 -6.43
CA GLY A 114 4.14 25.68 -5.30
C GLY A 114 4.54 27.13 -5.57
N ARG A 115 4.99 27.48 -6.79
CA ARG A 115 5.24 28.87 -7.20
C ARG A 115 4.24 29.30 -8.28
N PHE A 116 3.22 30.06 -7.85
CA PHE A 116 2.11 30.53 -8.71
C PHE A 116 2.42 31.78 -9.55
N ASN A 117 3.66 31.98 -9.96
CA ASN A 117 4.11 33.17 -10.70
C ASN A 117 4.59 32.84 -12.12
N PHE A 118 4.26 31.65 -12.64
CA PHE A 118 4.62 31.27 -13.99
C PHE A 118 3.93 32.17 -15.01
N GLN A 119 4.72 32.87 -15.81
CA GLN A 119 4.24 33.69 -16.93
C GLN A 119 4.55 32.98 -18.24
N CYS A 120 3.59 32.96 -19.16
CA CYS A 120 3.70 32.30 -20.45
C CYS A 120 3.76 33.35 -21.57
N LYS A 121 4.81 33.32 -22.40
CA LYS A 121 4.82 34.06 -23.67
C LYS A 121 4.23 33.15 -24.76
N GLU A 122 2.95 33.32 -25.04
CA GLU A 122 2.19 32.42 -25.90
C GLU A 122 2.61 32.49 -27.38
N THR A 123 2.64 31.32 -28.03
CA THR A 123 2.74 31.14 -29.48
C THR A 123 1.78 30.04 -29.92
N ASN A 124 1.22 30.14 -31.13
CA ASN A 124 0.25 29.17 -31.63
C ASN A 124 0.92 27.87 -32.13
N SER A 125 2.24 27.87 -32.34
CA SER A 125 2.96 26.70 -32.86
C SER A 125 4.04 26.23 -31.89
N PRO A 126 4.05 24.93 -31.52
CA PRO A 126 5.05 24.39 -30.62
C PRO A 126 6.36 24.01 -31.35
N THR A 127 6.46 24.12 -32.68
CA THR A 127 7.63 23.66 -33.46
C THR A 127 8.92 24.39 -33.13
N GLN A 128 8.83 25.69 -32.80
CA GLN A 128 9.99 26.53 -32.57
C GLN A 128 10.53 26.42 -31.13
N ILE A 129 9.78 25.78 -30.23
CA ILE A 129 10.13 25.63 -28.82
C ILE A 129 11.02 24.38 -28.67
N ARG A 130 12.30 24.60 -28.39
CA ARG A 130 13.29 23.52 -28.20
C ARG A 130 13.53 23.17 -26.73
N GLU A 131 13.30 24.13 -25.85
CA GLU A 131 13.51 23.96 -24.41
C GLU A 131 12.36 23.12 -23.83
N LEU A 132 12.72 22.02 -23.18
CA LEU A 132 11.77 21.11 -22.54
C LEU A 132 12.02 21.10 -21.04
N THR A 133 10.94 21.11 -20.27
CA THR A 133 10.98 20.93 -18.82
C THR A 133 10.68 19.47 -18.49
N ALA A 134 11.49 18.89 -17.62
CA ALA A 134 11.26 17.54 -17.10
C ALA A 134 10.26 17.59 -15.95
N THR A 135 9.13 16.89 -16.11
CA THR A 135 8.20 16.59 -15.02
C THR A 135 8.47 15.17 -14.55
N ILE A 136 8.73 15.00 -13.25
CA ILE A 136 8.90 13.69 -12.64
C ILE A 136 7.51 13.11 -12.37
N VAL A 137 7.25 11.92 -12.88
CA VAL A 137 6.02 11.16 -12.59
C VAL A 137 6.38 9.79 -12.05
N ARG A 138 5.50 9.24 -11.21
CA ARG A 138 5.63 7.89 -10.68
C ARG A 138 4.50 7.03 -11.25
N ILE A 139 4.85 5.87 -11.80
CA ILE A 139 3.91 4.90 -12.38
C ILE A 139 4.40 3.51 -11.98
N ASN A 140 3.51 2.65 -11.48
CA ASN A 140 3.90 1.32 -10.99
C ASN A 140 5.07 1.35 -9.97
N SER A 141 5.16 2.39 -9.16
CA SER A 141 6.29 2.70 -8.26
C SER A 141 7.64 3.06 -8.91
N ASP A 142 7.75 3.01 -10.24
CA ASP A 142 8.91 3.49 -10.98
C ASP A 142 8.86 4.99 -11.24
N ILE A 143 10.04 5.62 -11.29
CA ILE A 143 10.20 7.06 -11.55
C ILE A 143 10.51 7.27 -13.04
N PHE A 144 9.74 8.15 -13.68
CA PHE A 144 9.90 8.55 -15.08
C PHE A 144 10.02 10.07 -15.19
N LYS A 145 10.77 10.53 -16.20
CA LYS A 145 10.80 11.95 -16.57
C LYS A 145 10.08 12.15 -17.88
N ILE A 146 9.02 12.93 -17.85
CA ILE A 146 8.31 13.40 -19.03
C ILE A 146 8.88 14.77 -19.40
N TYR A 147 9.48 14.86 -20.59
CA TYR A 147 9.95 16.14 -21.14
C TYR A 147 8.81 16.80 -21.90
N SER A 148 8.46 18.01 -21.47
CA SER A 148 7.26 18.70 -21.94
C SER A 148 7.45 20.20 -22.06
N ILE A 149 6.54 20.85 -22.79
CA ILE A 149 6.39 22.30 -22.84
C ILE A 149 5.08 22.70 -22.17
N GLU A 150 5.07 23.84 -21.47
CA GLU A 150 3.85 24.40 -20.92
C GLU A 150 3.00 25.05 -22.04
N GLY A 151 1.68 25.02 -21.89
CA GLY A 151 0.75 25.67 -22.82
C GLY A 151 -0.65 25.82 -22.24
N PHE A 152 -1.57 26.22 -23.09
CA PHE A 152 -2.99 26.33 -22.80
C PHE A 152 -3.80 25.64 -23.89
N GLU A 153 -4.96 25.14 -23.49
CA GLU A 153 -5.89 24.48 -24.39
C GLU A 153 -7.34 24.60 -23.87
N SER A 154 -8.31 24.39 -24.75
CA SER A 154 -9.71 24.22 -24.36
C SER A 154 -9.99 22.76 -23.98
N ILE A 155 -10.78 22.55 -22.94
CA ILE A 155 -11.06 21.22 -22.40
C ILE A 155 -12.54 21.06 -22.11
N LYS A 156 -13.11 19.89 -22.46
CA LYS A 156 -14.42 19.45 -22.01
C LYS A 156 -14.33 18.09 -21.32
N ILE A 157 -14.85 18.03 -20.10
CA ILE A 157 -14.98 16.80 -19.31
C ILE A 157 -16.45 16.43 -19.27
N ALA A 158 -16.77 15.27 -19.85
CA ALA A 158 -18.12 14.72 -19.76
C ALA A 158 -18.38 14.23 -18.34
N VAL A 159 -19.54 14.60 -17.80
CA VAL A 159 -20.03 14.14 -16.51
C VAL A 159 -21.37 13.48 -16.76
N ASP A 160 -21.50 12.22 -16.35
CA ASP A 160 -22.76 11.49 -16.41
C ASP A 160 -23.83 12.29 -15.69
N ARG A 161 -25.05 12.30 -16.24
CA ARG A 161 -26.26 12.97 -15.70
C ARG A 161 -26.23 14.50 -15.66
N LYS A 162 -25.08 15.16 -15.76
CA LYS A 162 -25.01 16.61 -15.94
C LYS A 162 -25.47 17.00 -17.35
N LYS A 163 -26.40 17.97 -17.46
CA LYS A 163 -26.95 18.42 -18.75
C LYS A 163 -25.90 19.01 -19.70
N ALA A 164 -24.81 19.54 -19.17
CA ALA A 164 -23.71 20.09 -19.94
C ALA A 164 -22.37 19.62 -19.37
N PRO A 165 -21.38 19.30 -20.21
CA PRO A 165 -20.03 18.97 -19.75
C PRO A 165 -19.40 20.18 -19.05
N TYR A 166 -18.40 19.91 -18.20
CA TYR A 166 -17.50 20.98 -17.76
C TYR A 166 -16.70 21.45 -18.96
N SER A 167 -16.90 22.68 -19.39
CA SER A 167 -16.21 23.28 -20.53
C SER A 167 -15.34 24.43 -20.06
N PHE A 168 -14.06 24.36 -20.36
CA PHE A 168 -13.09 25.40 -20.06
C PHE A 168 -12.42 25.85 -21.36
N ASP A 169 -12.54 27.14 -21.69
CA ASP A 169 -12.02 27.64 -22.97
C ASP A 169 -10.50 27.75 -22.99
N LYS A 170 -9.87 27.93 -21.82
CA LYS A 170 -8.43 28.11 -21.68
C LYS A 170 -7.95 27.59 -20.33
N VAL A 171 -7.28 26.44 -20.33
CA VAL A 171 -6.68 25.84 -19.12
C VAL A 171 -5.21 25.49 -19.33
N PRO A 172 -4.39 25.59 -18.28
CA PRO A 172 -3.01 25.09 -18.29
C PRO A 172 -2.91 23.62 -18.68
N VAL A 173 -2.12 23.33 -19.71
CA VAL A 173 -1.74 21.97 -20.12
C VAL A 173 -0.23 21.89 -20.32
N LYS A 174 0.31 20.67 -20.35
CA LYS A 174 1.66 20.36 -20.79
C LYS A 174 1.62 19.50 -22.04
N LEU A 175 2.41 19.82 -23.07
CA LEU A 175 2.61 18.93 -24.22
C LEU A 175 3.88 18.12 -24.01
N ALA A 176 3.73 16.85 -23.69
CA ALA A 176 4.83 15.90 -23.56
C ALA A 176 5.35 15.51 -24.95
N ARG A 177 6.67 15.56 -25.11
CA ARG A 177 7.36 15.27 -26.38
C ARG A 177 8.25 14.05 -26.33
N SER A 178 8.72 13.66 -25.14
CA SER A 178 9.57 12.48 -24.98
C SER A 178 9.62 12.02 -23.51
N LEU A 179 10.04 10.76 -23.33
CA LEU A 179 10.37 10.15 -22.04
C LEU A 179 11.90 10.01 -21.90
N ASP A 180 12.39 9.95 -20.67
CA ASP A 180 13.80 9.63 -20.39
C ASP A 180 14.18 8.17 -20.66
N ARG A 181 13.21 7.25 -20.66
CA ARG A 181 13.42 5.81 -20.90
C ARG A 181 12.72 5.33 -22.18
N TYR A 182 13.26 4.25 -22.76
CA TYR A 182 12.72 3.63 -23.98
C TYR A 182 11.46 2.78 -23.75
N ASP A 183 11.17 2.38 -22.50
CA ASP A 183 10.01 1.55 -22.18
C ASP A 183 8.72 2.37 -22.16
N ARG A 184 8.23 2.66 -23.37
CA ARG A 184 6.97 3.38 -23.64
C ARG A 184 5.73 2.52 -23.39
N LYS A 185 5.90 1.22 -23.14
CA LYS A 185 4.76 0.29 -23.02
C LYS A 185 3.89 0.59 -21.80
N ILE A 186 4.43 1.28 -20.81
CA ILE A 186 3.68 1.75 -19.63
C ILE A 186 2.54 2.72 -19.97
N PHE A 187 2.58 3.35 -21.15
CA PHE A 187 1.57 4.30 -21.63
C PHE A 187 0.81 3.78 -22.84
N THR A 188 0.83 2.46 -23.06
CA THR A 188 0.15 1.87 -24.21
C THR A 188 -1.34 2.22 -24.18
N ASN A 189 -1.84 2.67 -25.34
CA ASN A 189 -3.23 3.03 -25.59
C ASN A 189 -3.74 4.26 -24.83
N VAL A 190 -2.85 5.06 -24.24
CA VAL A 190 -3.18 6.31 -23.52
C VAL A 190 -2.68 7.54 -24.26
N ASP A 191 -3.45 8.63 -24.21
CA ASP A 191 -3.20 9.87 -24.96
C ASP A 191 -2.61 11.00 -24.10
N GLY A 192 -2.52 10.78 -22.79
CA GLY A 192 -2.00 11.74 -21.83
C GLY A 192 -2.34 11.35 -20.39
N ILE A 193 -2.15 12.29 -19.46
CA ILE A 193 -2.41 12.14 -18.03
C ILE A 193 -3.38 13.23 -17.59
N LEU A 194 -4.43 12.84 -16.87
CA LEU A 194 -5.31 13.72 -16.12
C LEU A 194 -4.95 13.60 -14.63
N GLY A 195 -4.29 14.63 -14.13
CA GLY A 195 -3.88 14.75 -12.75
C GLY A 195 -5.04 15.16 -11.83
N ILE A 196 -5.29 14.37 -10.78
CA ILE A 196 -6.32 14.64 -9.76
C ILE A 196 -5.73 15.02 -8.41
N SER A 197 -4.46 15.44 -8.38
CA SER A 197 -3.84 15.96 -7.16
C SER A 197 -4.31 17.38 -6.84
N GLY A 198 -4.12 17.79 -5.59
CA GLY A 198 -4.43 19.15 -5.13
C GLY A 198 -3.58 20.23 -5.78
N SER A 199 -4.06 21.48 -5.68
CA SER A 199 -3.51 22.64 -6.39
C SER A 199 -2.17 23.14 -5.85
N ASP A 200 -1.82 22.83 -4.60
CA ASP A 200 -0.56 23.32 -3.99
C ASP A 200 0.69 22.81 -4.73
N MET A 201 0.66 21.61 -5.32
CA MET A 201 1.76 21.06 -6.13
C MET A 201 1.76 21.58 -7.57
N CYS A 202 0.81 22.44 -7.92
CA CYS A 202 0.75 23.10 -9.21
C CYS A 202 1.59 24.39 -9.20
N CYS A 203 2.03 24.82 -10.38
CA CYS A 203 2.61 26.14 -10.59
C CYS A 203 1.63 27.11 -11.28
N ARG A 204 0.46 26.59 -11.68
CA ARG A 204 -0.61 27.25 -12.45
C ARG A 204 -1.95 26.70 -11.95
N SER A 205 -3.06 27.31 -12.37
CA SER A 205 -4.40 26.83 -12.02
C SER A 205 -4.64 25.39 -12.47
N ASN A 206 -5.29 24.58 -11.63
CA ASN A 206 -5.60 23.19 -11.92
C ASN A 206 -7.07 23.04 -12.37
N PRO A 207 -7.36 22.49 -13.56
CA PRO A 207 -8.75 22.24 -13.97
C PRO A 207 -9.49 21.28 -13.04
N TRP A 208 -8.79 20.34 -12.39
CA TRP A 208 -9.40 19.42 -11.43
C TRP A 208 -9.98 20.15 -10.21
N GLU A 209 -9.23 21.10 -9.65
CA GLU A 209 -9.68 21.95 -8.53
C GLU A 209 -10.96 22.73 -8.88
N MET A 210 -11.07 23.22 -10.12
CA MET A 210 -12.27 23.92 -10.59
C MET A 210 -13.49 23.01 -10.62
N VAL A 211 -13.31 21.73 -11.00
CA VAL A 211 -14.39 20.73 -11.02
C VAL A 211 -14.86 20.43 -9.60
N ILE A 212 -13.94 20.07 -8.69
CA ILE A 212 -14.31 19.64 -7.32
C ILE A 212 -14.80 20.78 -6.42
N ARG A 213 -14.48 22.04 -6.75
CA ARG A 213 -14.96 23.20 -6.00
C ARG A 213 -16.49 23.31 -6.04
N ASP A 214 -17.13 22.95 -7.15
CA ASP A 214 -18.60 22.89 -7.25
C ASP A 214 -19.22 21.87 -6.26
N TYR A 215 -18.41 20.93 -5.79
CA TYR A 215 -18.78 19.87 -4.86
C TYR A 215 -18.09 20.04 -3.50
N ARG A 216 -17.70 21.27 -3.14
CA ARG A 216 -17.11 21.61 -1.84
C ARG A 216 -15.84 20.79 -1.52
N GLY A 217 -15.05 20.46 -2.55
CA GLY A 217 -13.81 19.70 -2.38
C GLY A 217 -13.99 18.20 -2.18
N PHE A 218 -15.21 17.67 -2.34
CA PHE A 218 -15.49 16.25 -2.17
C PHE A 218 -15.54 15.49 -3.50
N PHE A 219 -14.99 14.27 -3.49
CA PHE A 219 -15.20 13.28 -4.54
C PHE A 219 -15.00 11.87 -4.00
N VAL A 220 -15.53 10.86 -4.70
CA VAL A 220 -15.40 9.44 -4.34
C VAL A 220 -14.78 8.66 -5.49
N LEU A 221 -13.72 7.92 -5.19
CA LEU A 221 -13.13 6.95 -6.11
C LEU A 221 -13.82 5.59 -5.92
N ASP A 222 -14.59 5.19 -6.92
CA ASP A 222 -15.23 3.88 -6.97
C ASP A 222 -14.57 3.02 -8.06
N ILE A 223 -13.52 2.30 -7.68
CA ILE A 223 -12.86 1.32 -8.53
C ILE A 223 -13.46 -0.07 -8.33
N ASN A 224 -13.90 -0.70 -9.41
CA ASN A 224 -14.46 -2.04 -9.42
C ASN A 224 -13.58 -3.01 -10.23
N PRO A 225 -13.65 -4.33 -9.98
CA PRO A 225 -12.94 -5.31 -10.78
C PRO A 225 -13.27 -5.17 -12.26
N VAL A 226 -12.26 -5.23 -13.12
CA VAL A 226 -12.39 -5.04 -14.59
C VAL A 226 -13.41 -6.00 -15.21
N GLN A 227 -13.57 -7.20 -14.65
CA GLN A 227 -14.54 -8.19 -15.12
C GLN A 227 -15.99 -7.83 -14.76
N ASN A 228 -16.21 -6.86 -13.87
CA ASN A 228 -17.53 -6.45 -13.41
C ASN A 228 -18.16 -5.42 -14.37
N ILE A 229 -18.73 -5.92 -15.46
CA ILE A 229 -19.37 -5.08 -16.48
C ILE A 229 -20.63 -4.38 -15.93
N ARG A 230 -21.27 -4.95 -14.90
CA ARG A 230 -22.51 -4.40 -14.31
C ARG A 230 -22.25 -3.12 -13.51
N PHE A 231 -21.08 -3.02 -12.89
CA PHE A 231 -20.69 -1.88 -12.06
C PHE A 231 -19.34 -1.34 -12.54
N PRO A 232 -19.33 -0.50 -13.59
CA PRO A 232 -18.10 0.08 -14.10
C PRO A 232 -17.46 1.01 -13.06
N SER A 233 -16.13 1.13 -13.12
CA SER A 233 -15.40 2.09 -12.29
C SER A 233 -15.79 3.52 -12.61
N LYS A 234 -15.98 4.34 -11.58
CA LYS A 234 -16.40 5.74 -11.70
C LYS A 234 -15.68 6.61 -10.67
N LEU A 235 -15.53 7.87 -11.02
CA LEU A 235 -15.16 8.94 -10.09
C LEU A 235 -16.42 9.77 -9.85
N PHE A 236 -17.02 9.65 -8.67
CA PHE A 236 -18.21 10.43 -8.30
C PHE A 236 -17.79 11.80 -7.76
N LEU A 237 -18.57 12.81 -8.11
CA LEU A 237 -18.36 14.18 -7.66
C LEU A 237 -19.28 14.44 -6.45
N GLY A 238 -18.71 14.96 -5.35
CA GLY A 238 -19.41 15.07 -4.07
C GLY A 238 -19.48 13.76 -3.28
N THR A 239 -20.33 13.73 -2.25
CA THR A 239 -20.55 12.58 -1.37
C THR A 239 -21.95 11.99 -1.47
N ASP A 240 -22.82 12.50 -2.34
CA ASP A 240 -24.25 12.14 -2.39
C ASP A 240 -24.52 10.64 -2.66
N ARG A 241 -23.51 9.91 -3.15
CA ARG A 241 -23.56 8.46 -3.39
C ARG A 241 -23.39 7.62 -2.12
N VAL A 242 -22.85 8.20 -1.05
CA VAL A 242 -22.41 7.49 0.15
C VAL A 242 -23.03 8.13 1.41
N PRO A 243 -23.67 7.34 2.29
CA PRO A 243 -24.15 7.86 3.57
C PRO A 243 -22.98 8.36 4.41
N GLU A 244 -23.12 9.54 5.03
CA GLU A 244 -22.01 10.16 5.78
C GLU A 244 -21.63 9.33 7.01
N GLU A 245 -22.62 8.67 7.62
CA GLU A 245 -22.49 7.76 8.76
C GLU A 245 -21.67 6.49 8.45
N ASP A 246 -21.62 6.08 7.19
CA ASP A 246 -20.85 4.90 6.76
C ASP A 246 -19.38 5.22 6.53
N ILE A 247 -19.03 6.52 6.39
CA ILE A 247 -17.67 6.95 6.08
C ILE A 247 -16.81 6.88 7.34
N ILE A 248 -15.85 5.96 7.34
CA ILE A 248 -14.80 5.94 8.35
C ILE A 248 -13.73 6.94 7.93
N TRP A 249 -13.66 8.08 8.62
CA TRP A 249 -12.69 9.14 8.31
C TRP A 249 -11.33 8.90 8.96
N SER A 250 -10.27 9.22 8.21
CA SER A 250 -8.96 9.46 8.78
C SER A 250 -8.92 10.71 9.62
N GLU A 251 -7.92 10.74 10.51
CA GLU A 251 -7.51 11.99 11.13
C GLU A 251 -7.19 13.03 10.06
N LYS A 252 -7.43 14.30 10.41
CA LYS A 252 -7.05 15.42 9.57
C LYS A 252 -5.54 15.52 9.54
N ARG A 253 -4.98 15.70 8.36
CA ARG A 253 -3.53 15.82 8.20
C ARG A 253 -3.03 17.17 8.65
N GLN A 254 -1.75 17.21 9.02
CA GLN A 254 -1.03 18.46 9.14
C GLN A 254 -0.86 19.10 7.76
N THR A 255 -1.23 20.37 7.67
CA THR A 255 -1.14 21.15 6.43
C THR A 255 0.11 22.04 6.44
N GLY A 256 0.57 22.42 5.26
CA GLY A 256 1.68 23.39 5.08
C GLY A 256 2.84 22.86 4.24
N GLY A 257 2.81 21.58 3.87
CA GLY A 257 3.70 21.01 2.86
C GLY A 257 3.02 20.96 1.49
N ILE A 258 3.71 21.39 0.44
CA ILE A 258 3.19 21.40 -0.93
C ILE A 258 2.69 20.01 -1.37
N PHE A 259 3.49 18.96 -1.10
CA PHE A 259 3.15 17.59 -1.47
C PHE A 259 2.13 16.97 -0.51
N THR A 260 2.28 17.20 0.80
CA THR A 260 1.35 16.65 1.81
C THR A 260 -0.06 17.21 1.63
N ASN A 261 -0.20 18.47 1.25
CA ASN A 261 -1.52 19.07 1.00
C ASN A 261 -2.16 18.52 -0.27
N SER A 262 -1.36 18.19 -1.28
CA SER A 262 -1.87 17.87 -2.62
C SER A 262 -2.12 16.39 -2.87
N LEU A 263 -1.40 15.49 -2.19
CA LEU A 263 -1.58 14.05 -2.35
C LEU A 263 -2.83 13.58 -1.62
N ILE A 264 -3.46 12.50 -2.12
CA ILE A 264 -4.51 11.75 -1.42
C ILE A 264 -3.85 10.84 -0.38
N GLN A 265 -3.19 11.47 0.59
CA GLN A 265 -2.44 10.82 1.67
C GLN A 265 -3.28 10.79 2.94
N PHE A 266 -3.00 9.84 3.83
CA PHE A 266 -3.66 9.64 5.12
C PHE A 266 -2.78 8.79 6.03
N THR A 267 -3.00 8.89 7.34
CA THR A 267 -2.30 8.07 8.33
C THR A 267 -3.09 6.79 8.61
N ILE A 268 -2.39 5.66 8.67
CA ILE A 268 -2.97 4.38 9.10
C ILE A 268 -2.32 3.92 10.40
N TYR A 269 -3.13 3.22 11.21
CA TYR A 269 -2.79 2.69 12.52
C TYR A 269 -3.02 1.19 12.57
N ASP A 270 -2.31 0.49 13.45
CA ASP A 270 -2.56 -0.92 13.75
C ASP A 270 -2.60 -1.84 12.50
N LEU A 271 -1.73 -1.63 11.50
CA LEU A 271 -1.71 -2.49 10.31
C LEU A 271 -1.34 -3.92 10.69
N LYS A 272 -2.26 -4.86 10.46
CA LYS A 272 -2.19 -6.26 10.91
C LYS A 272 -2.61 -7.23 9.81
N MET A 273 -2.05 -8.42 9.88
CA MET A 273 -2.48 -9.58 9.10
C MET A 273 -2.11 -10.84 9.89
N CYS A 274 -2.94 -11.88 9.85
CA CYS A 274 -2.66 -13.14 10.58
C CYS A 274 -2.46 -12.94 12.10
N ASN A 275 -3.21 -12.01 12.70
CA ASN A 275 -3.07 -11.60 14.11
C ASN A 275 -1.67 -11.07 14.49
N THR A 276 -0.86 -10.70 13.49
CA THR A 276 0.48 -10.12 13.67
C THR A 276 0.47 -8.67 13.22
N CYS A 277 1.05 -7.79 14.05
CA CYS A 277 1.26 -6.39 13.71
C CYS A 277 2.42 -6.26 12.70
N LEU A 278 2.13 -5.73 11.52
CA LEU A 278 3.12 -5.55 10.46
C LEU A 278 4.09 -4.40 10.76
N PHE A 279 3.67 -3.39 11.53
CA PHE A 279 4.58 -2.32 11.97
C PHE A 279 5.64 -2.81 12.97
N GLY A 280 5.46 -4.00 13.54
CA GLY A 280 6.37 -4.59 14.51
C GLY A 280 6.58 -3.66 15.70
N ARG A 281 7.85 -3.40 16.04
CA ARG A 281 8.25 -2.46 17.09
C ARG A 281 8.65 -1.08 16.55
N THR A 282 8.48 -0.83 15.25
CA THR A 282 9.00 0.37 14.61
C THR A 282 8.13 1.59 14.86
N SER A 283 6.81 1.45 14.75
CA SER A 283 5.84 2.54 14.94
C SER A 283 4.44 2.00 15.24
N SER A 284 3.57 2.82 15.82
CA SER A 284 2.11 2.54 15.93
C SER A 284 1.33 2.98 14.69
N ASN A 285 1.94 3.84 13.87
CA ASN A 285 1.30 4.48 12.72
C ASN A 285 2.25 4.63 11.53
N TRP A 286 1.67 4.83 10.35
CA TRP A 286 2.42 5.05 9.13
C TRP A 286 1.62 5.86 8.12
N GLU A 287 2.32 6.67 7.32
CA GLU A 287 1.70 7.44 6.24
C GLU A 287 1.46 6.56 5.01
N ALA A 288 0.24 6.60 4.48
CA ALA A 288 -0.20 5.92 3.29
C ALA A 288 -0.72 6.91 2.24
N VAL A 289 -0.74 6.51 0.97
CA VAL A 289 -1.27 7.32 -0.14
C VAL A 289 -2.06 6.46 -1.11
N ILE A 290 -3.11 7.03 -1.71
CA ILE A 290 -3.83 6.41 -2.82
C ILE A 290 -3.03 6.61 -4.12
N ASP A 291 -2.65 5.51 -4.78
CA ASP A 291 -1.89 5.53 -6.03
C ASP A 291 -2.63 4.77 -7.13
N LEU A 292 -3.37 5.49 -7.96
CA LEU A 292 -4.14 4.89 -9.05
C LEU A 292 -3.27 4.39 -10.22
N THR A 293 -1.96 4.64 -10.19
CA THR A 293 -1.04 4.27 -11.27
C THR A 293 -0.49 2.85 -11.13
N THR A 294 -0.87 2.13 -10.08
CA THR A 294 -0.36 0.79 -9.80
C THR A 294 -1.46 -0.16 -9.32
N PRO A 295 -1.43 -1.44 -9.73
CA PRO A 295 -2.32 -2.45 -9.16
C PRO A 295 -1.95 -2.80 -7.73
N TYR A 296 -0.72 -2.56 -7.28
CA TYR A 296 -0.18 -3.21 -6.11
C TYR A 296 -0.54 -2.50 -4.80
N LEU A 297 -0.61 -3.27 -3.71
CA LEU A 297 -0.34 -2.72 -2.38
C LEU A 297 1.18 -2.63 -2.22
N VAL A 298 1.71 -1.43 -2.07
CA VAL A 298 3.14 -1.19 -1.86
C VAL A 298 3.39 -1.02 -0.38
N LEU A 299 4.38 -1.73 0.16
CA LEU A 299 4.75 -1.67 1.58
C LEU A 299 6.25 -1.42 1.76
N PRO A 300 6.70 -0.78 2.85
CA PRO A 300 8.09 -0.83 3.28
C PRO A 300 8.64 -2.27 3.27
N LYS A 301 9.87 -2.45 2.81
CA LYS A 301 10.48 -3.78 2.63
C LYS A 301 10.37 -4.68 3.87
N ASN A 302 10.57 -4.12 5.08
CA ASN A 302 10.42 -4.86 6.33
C ASN A 302 8.98 -5.34 6.57
N PHE A 303 7.97 -4.50 6.34
CA PHE A 303 6.56 -4.88 6.50
C PHE A 303 6.14 -5.92 5.46
N TRP A 304 6.63 -5.76 4.22
CA TRP A 304 6.44 -6.74 3.15
C TRP A 304 7.06 -8.10 3.50
N MET A 305 8.31 -8.12 3.99
CA MET A 305 8.98 -9.36 4.43
C MET A 305 8.20 -10.06 5.55
N THR A 306 7.72 -9.30 6.55
CA THR A 306 6.87 -9.85 7.60
C THR A 306 5.59 -10.44 7.03
N MET A 307 4.89 -9.72 6.14
CA MET A 307 3.69 -10.23 5.47
C MET A 307 3.97 -11.55 4.73
N MET A 308 5.01 -11.61 3.89
CA MET A 308 5.35 -12.81 3.11
C MET A 308 5.71 -14.00 4.01
N THR A 309 6.24 -13.77 5.21
CA THR A 309 6.57 -14.82 6.17
C THR A 309 5.34 -15.57 6.70
N TYR A 310 4.19 -14.89 6.80
CA TYR A 310 2.94 -15.52 7.27
C TYR A 310 2.08 -16.09 6.14
N LEU A 311 2.36 -15.76 4.89
CA LEU A 311 1.55 -16.21 3.75
C LEU A 311 2.08 -17.54 3.18
N PRO A 312 1.19 -18.37 2.58
CA PRO A 312 1.59 -19.60 1.92
C PRO A 312 2.16 -19.29 0.53
N VAL A 313 3.32 -18.64 0.50
CA VAL A 313 4.04 -18.24 -0.71
C VAL A 313 5.30 -19.07 -0.90
N ASP A 314 5.76 -19.14 -2.14
CA ASP A 314 7.07 -19.72 -2.44
C ASP A 314 8.18 -18.88 -1.78
N LYS A 315 8.90 -19.44 -0.81
CA LYS A 315 10.00 -18.77 -0.10
C LYS A 315 11.12 -18.28 -1.02
N SER A 316 11.23 -18.82 -2.22
CA SER A 316 12.21 -18.37 -3.21
C SER A 316 12.00 -16.91 -3.65
N CYS A 317 10.77 -16.36 -3.53
CA CYS A 317 10.45 -15.01 -4.00
C CYS A 317 10.91 -13.87 -3.06
N PHE A 318 11.22 -14.17 -1.78
CA PHE A 318 11.50 -13.14 -0.76
C PHE A 318 12.76 -13.38 0.08
N ASN A 319 13.76 -14.07 -0.45
CA ASN A 319 15.06 -14.24 0.23
C ASN A 319 15.86 -12.92 0.32
N GLU A 320 16.56 -12.70 1.43
CA GLU A 320 17.24 -11.42 1.78
C GLU A 320 18.28 -10.92 0.74
N GLY A 321 18.72 -11.76 -0.19
CA GLY A 321 19.70 -11.43 -1.24
C GLY A 321 19.15 -11.28 -2.67
N LEU A 322 17.83 -11.43 -2.88
CA LEU A 322 17.21 -11.31 -4.21
C LEU A 322 16.45 -9.98 -4.34
N SER A 323 16.46 -9.41 -5.56
CA SER A 323 15.51 -8.34 -5.90
C SER A 323 14.09 -8.88 -5.72
N PRO A 324 13.24 -8.18 -4.97
CA PRO A 324 11.84 -8.57 -4.75
C PRO A 324 11.12 -8.93 -6.05
N ARG A 325 10.35 -10.01 -5.98
CA ARG A 325 9.54 -10.51 -7.08
C ARG A 325 8.12 -10.69 -6.59
N LEU A 326 7.18 -10.65 -7.53
CA LEU A 326 5.81 -11.05 -7.25
C LEU A 326 5.80 -12.50 -6.76
N CYS A 327 5.19 -12.72 -5.60
CA CYS A 327 5.17 -14.01 -4.93
C CYS A 327 3.98 -14.84 -5.40
N LYS A 328 4.25 -16.07 -5.84
CA LYS A 328 3.22 -17.06 -6.17
C LYS A 328 2.77 -17.79 -4.91
N LEU A 329 1.47 -18.03 -4.81
CA LEU A 329 0.88 -18.84 -3.77
C LEU A 329 1.18 -20.33 -4.02
N THR A 330 1.49 -21.06 -2.95
CA THR A 330 1.71 -22.52 -2.99
C THR A 330 0.42 -23.32 -2.90
N ASP A 331 -0.67 -22.71 -2.39
CA ASP A 331 -2.02 -23.28 -2.30
C ASP A 331 -3.01 -22.44 -3.12
N GLY A 332 -3.79 -23.10 -3.98
CA GLY A 332 -4.78 -22.48 -4.85
C GLY A 332 -6.17 -22.31 -4.23
N ASN A 333 -6.42 -22.86 -3.04
CA ASN A 333 -7.73 -22.83 -2.37
C ASN A 333 -8.11 -21.42 -1.88
N ARG A 334 -9.43 -21.14 -1.81
CA ARG A 334 -10.02 -19.87 -1.34
C ARG A 334 -9.85 -19.69 0.18
N LEU A 335 -10.19 -18.49 0.69
CA LEU A 335 -10.15 -18.07 2.10
C LEU A 335 -8.75 -17.69 2.59
N PHE A 336 -8.16 -16.70 1.94
CA PHE A 336 -6.92 -16.08 2.35
C PHE A 336 -7.12 -15.12 3.54
N PRO A 337 -6.03 -14.72 4.22
CA PRO A 337 -6.11 -13.81 5.35
C PRO A 337 -6.63 -12.43 4.95
N ILE A 338 -7.12 -11.70 5.96
CA ILE A 338 -7.54 -10.30 5.83
C ILE A 338 -6.39 -9.41 6.33
N ILE A 339 -6.15 -8.32 5.60
CA ILE A 339 -5.32 -7.21 6.06
C ILE A 339 -6.23 -6.21 6.77
N GLU A 340 -5.87 -5.84 7.99
CA GLU A 340 -6.67 -4.95 8.84
C GLU A 340 -5.84 -3.72 9.20
N PHE A 341 -6.47 -2.55 9.22
CA PHE A 341 -5.85 -1.31 9.72
C PHE A 341 -6.93 -0.37 10.26
N LYS A 342 -6.52 0.69 10.95
CA LYS A 342 -7.41 1.75 11.44
C LYS A 342 -6.98 3.09 10.87
N LEU A 343 -7.89 4.06 10.87
CA LEU A 343 -7.64 5.41 10.35
C LEU A 343 -7.44 6.49 11.43
N SER A 344 -7.61 6.11 12.70
CA SER A 344 -7.47 6.99 13.85
C SER A 344 -7.14 6.19 15.11
N GLU A 345 -6.38 6.81 16.03
CA GLU A 345 -6.05 6.16 17.29
C GLU A 345 -7.27 6.00 18.18
N SER A 346 -7.28 4.93 18.98
CA SER A 346 -8.29 4.77 20.03
C SER A 346 -8.04 5.82 21.12
N TYR A 347 -9.05 6.62 21.44
CA TYR A 347 -8.96 7.67 22.46
C TYR A 347 -9.89 7.35 23.64
N TYR A 348 -9.67 8.03 24.77
CA TYR A 348 -10.54 7.92 25.93
C TYR A 348 -11.46 9.12 25.99
N LEU A 349 -12.77 8.87 26.03
CA LEU A 349 -13.78 9.89 26.31
C LEU A 349 -14.44 9.53 27.64
N ASN A 350 -14.37 10.42 28.64
CA ASN A 350 -14.93 10.17 29.98
C ASN A 350 -14.47 8.84 30.62
N PHE A 351 -13.19 8.50 30.48
CA PHE A 351 -12.59 7.23 30.93
C PHE A 351 -13.06 5.97 30.19
N GLU A 352 -13.94 6.09 29.20
CA GLU A 352 -14.31 5.00 28.30
C GLU A 352 -13.41 5.00 27.07
N LYS A 353 -12.85 3.83 26.74
CA LYS A 353 -12.01 3.67 25.55
C LYS A 353 -12.89 3.59 24.31
N VAL A 354 -12.90 4.65 23.50
CA VAL A 354 -13.54 4.67 22.20
C VAL A 354 -12.61 3.97 21.21
N GLN A 355 -13.06 2.84 20.65
CA GLN A 355 -12.33 2.11 19.61
C GLN A 355 -12.91 2.46 18.25
N ASN A 356 -12.02 2.87 17.33
CA ASN A 356 -12.42 3.10 15.95
C ASN A 356 -12.53 1.77 15.21
N PRO A 357 -13.53 1.62 14.31
CA PRO A 357 -13.72 0.41 13.54
C PRO A 357 -12.51 0.13 12.64
N PRO A 358 -12.06 -1.12 12.53
CA PRO A 358 -11.01 -1.50 11.59
C PRO A 358 -11.55 -1.49 10.16
N ILE A 359 -10.66 -1.20 9.22
CA ILE A 359 -10.87 -1.36 7.79
C ILE A 359 -10.17 -2.64 7.36
N THR A 360 -10.88 -3.42 6.55
CA THR A 360 -10.44 -4.74 6.10
C THR A 360 -10.22 -4.75 4.60
N ILE A 361 -9.08 -5.31 4.17
CA ILE A 361 -8.78 -5.61 2.76
C ILE A 361 -8.57 -7.13 2.68
N PRO A 362 -9.51 -7.88 2.07
CA PRO A 362 -9.33 -9.31 1.81
C PRO A 362 -8.14 -9.53 0.87
N LEU A 363 -7.22 -10.44 1.22
CA LEU A 363 -6.07 -10.72 0.37
C LEU A 363 -6.51 -11.26 -1.01
N GLU A 364 -7.66 -11.92 -1.11
CA GLU A 364 -8.30 -12.31 -2.37
C GLU A 364 -8.34 -11.21 -3.43
N ASN A 365 -8.61 -9.97 -3.03
CA ASN A 365 -8.72 -8.84 -3.96
C ASN A 365 -7.33 -8.34 -4.44
N LEU A 366 -6.27 -8.78 -3.78
CA LEU A 366 -4.88 -8.52 -4.14
C LEU A 366 -4.22 -9.72 -4.82
N LEU A 367 -5.00 -10.57 -5.49
CA LEU A 367 -4.49 -11.69 -6.28
C LEU A 367 -4.65 -11.43 -7.77
N TYR A 368 -3.61 -11.80 -8.53
CA TYR A 368 -3.68 -11.99 -9.98
C TYR A 368 -3.70 -13.48 -10.27
N ASP A 369 -4.73 -13.92 -10.99
CA ASP A 369 -4.91 -15.32 -11.40
C ASP A 369 -4.67 -15.43 -12.91
N ASP A 370 -3.61 -16.12 -13.31
CA ASP A 370 -3.28 -16.39 -14.72
C ASP A 370 -3.96 -17.69 -15.24
N GLY A 371 -4.80 -18.33 -14.42
CA GLY A 371 -5.44 -19.61 -14.69
C GLY A 371 -4.61 -20.83 -14.28
N THR A 372 -3.31 -20.65 -14.05
CA THR A 372 -2.38 -21.72 -13.62
C THR A 372 -1.84 -21.50 -12.21
N SER A 373 -1.65 -20.24 -11.82
CA SER A 373 -1.09 -19.84 -10.55
C SER A 373 -1.69 -18.52 -10.09
N LYS A 374 -1.83 -18.38 -8.77
CA LYS A 374 -2.26 -17.13 -8.13
C LYS A 374 -1.04 -16.40 -7.60
N THR A 375 -0.90 -15.15 -8.01
CA THR A 375 0.22 -14.28 -7.66
C THR A 375 -0.28 -13.14 -6.79
N ILE A 376 0.42 -12.87 -5.69
CA ILE A 376 0.07 -11.78 -4.78
C ILE A 376 0.57 -10.45 -5.34
N LEU A 377 -0.33 -9.47 -5.38
CA LEU A 377 -0.12 -8.11 -5.83
C LEU A 377 0.29 -7.18 -4.68
N VAL A 378 1.25 -7.64 -3.88
CA VAL A 378 1.88 -6.84 -2.81
C VAL A 378 3.38 -6.82 -3.06
N ILE A 379 3.94 -5.62 -3.21
CA ILE A 379 5.37 -5.42 -3.52
C ILE A 379 6.05 -4.54 -2.47
N PRO A 380 7.37 -4.69 -2.27
CA PRO A 380 8.10 -3.79 -1.39
C PRO A 380 8.42 -2.46 -2.10
N ASP A 381 8.50 -1.39 -1.33
CA ASP A 381 9.03 -0.10 -1.79
C ASP A 381 10.57 -0.17 -1.83
N GLU A 382 11.12 -0.30 -3.04
CA GLU A 382 12.56 -0.45 -3.29
C GLU A 382 13.30 0.87 -3.55
N THR A 383 12.73 2.02 -3.19
CA THR A 383 13.36 3.31 -3.53
C THR A 383 14.75 3.43 -2.89
N ASN A 384 15.79 3.41 -3.73
CA ASN A 384 17.19 3.56 -3.34
C ASN A 384 17.50 4.91 -2.67
N GLU A 385 16.69 5.93 -2.94
CA GLU A 385 16.79 7.25 -2.32
C GLU A 385 15.72 7.36 -1.23
N ARG A 386 16.14 7.20 0.03
CA ARG A 386 15.33 7.60 1.18
C ARG A 386 15.57 9.10 1.40
N PRO A 387 14.65 10.01 1.03
CA PRO A 387 14.77 11.38 1.50
C PRO A 387 14.80 11.37 3.03
N ALA A 388 15.62 12.24 3.62
CA ALA A 388 15.72 12.38 5.08
C ALA A 388 14.39 12.82 5.76
N TYR A 389 13.40 13.18 4.95
CA TYR A 389 12.06 13.60 5.34
C TYR A 389 11.01 12.71 4.68
N THR A 390 9.92 12.40 5.39
CA THR A 390 8.71 11.67 4.97
C THR A 390 7.88 12.45 3.93
N LEU A 391 8.52 12.99 2.90
CA LEU A 391 7.85 13.69 1.79
C LEU A 391 7.12 12.72 0.86
N ASN A 392 7.43 11.42 0.94
CA ASN A 392 6.83 10.36 0.13
C ASN A 392 6.34 9.23 1.04
N PRO A 393 5.01 9.05 1.18
CA PRO A 393 4.45 7.88 1.84
C PRO A 393 4.97 6.61 1.18
N THR A 394 5.51 5.69 1.99
CA THR A 394 6.09 4.43 1.52
C THR A 394 5.05 3.30 1.44
N ILE A 395 3.87 3.51 2.04
CA ILE A 395 2.71 2.65 1.84
C ILE A 395 1.83 3.25 0.73
N LYS A 396 1.55 2.48 -0.33
CA LYS A 396 0.71 2.94 -1.45
C LYS A 396 -0.43 1.97 -1.68
N PHE A 397 -1.64 2.50 -1.72
CA PHE A 397 -2.86 1.75 -1.97
C PHE A 397 -3.17 1.85 -3.47
N GLY A 398 -2.78 0.81 -4.20
CA GLY A 398 -3.06 0.66 -5.62
C GLY A 398 -4.52 0.38 -5.93
N TYR A 399 -4.89 0.42 -7.21
CA TYR A 399 -6.29 0.29 -7.62
C TYR A 399 -6.92 -1.07 -7.26
N LYS A 400 -6.14 -2.15 -7.07
CA LYS A 400 -6.68 -3.43 -6.56
C LYS A 400 -7.10 -3.36 -5.09
N VAL A 401 -6.44 -2.54 -4.28
CA VAL A 401 -6.89 -2.28 -2.91
C VAL A 401 -8.28 -1.61 -2.94
N LEU A 402 -8.47 -0.67 -3.86
CA LEU A 402 -9.71 0.08 -4.04
C LEU A 402 -10.86 -0.76 -4.61
N GLU A 403 -10.61 -1.95 -5.14
CA GLU A 403 -11.69 -2.91 -5.45
C GLU A 403 -12.41 -3.38 -4.17
N SER A 404 -11.78 -3.25 -3.00
CA SER A 404 -12.38 -3.57 -1.70
C SER A 404 -13.03 -2.37 -1.01
N LEU A 405 -12.71 -1.14 -1.45
CA LEU A 405 -12.98 0.09 -0.70
C LEU A 405 -13.45 1.22 -1.63
N ASN A 406 -14.50 1.94 -1.23
CA ASN A 406 -14.75 3.29 -1.74
C ASN A 406 -13.84 4.24 -0.99
N VAL A 407 -13.15 5.12 -1.72
CA VAL A 407 -12.31 6.16 -1.13
C VAL A 407 -13.02 7.49 -1.28
N VAL A 408 -13.40 8.10 -0.17
CA VAL A 408 -13.97 9.44 -0.11
C VAL A 408 -12.85 10.42 0.18
N VAL A 409 -12.72 11.46 -0.62
CA VAL A 409 -11.67 12.47 -0.46
C VAL A 409 -12.30 13.79 -0.08
N ASP A 410 -11.82 14.38 1.00
CA ASP A 410 -12.17 15.73 1.47
C ASP A 410 -10.92 16.60 1.30
N THR A 411 -10.83 17.31 0.15
CA THR A 411 -9.64 18.11 -0.15
C THR A 411 -9.49 19.30 0.78
N ASP A 412 -10.60 19.93 1.16
CA ASP A 412 -10.63 21.14 1.97
C ASP A 412 -10.43 20.82 3.46
N GLY A 413 -10.91 19.66 3.90
CA GLY A 413 -10.72 19.11 5.25
C GLY A 413 -9.43 18.30 5.43
N TYR A 414 -8.65 18.11 4.36
CA TYR A 414 -7.37 17.40 4.32
C TYR A 414 -7.41 15.99 4.94
N ARG A 415 -8.46 15.22 4.65
CA ARG A 415 -8.66 13.87 5.18
C ARG A 415 -9.22 12.93 4.12
N VAL A 416 -9.06 11.63 4.36
CA VAL A 416 -9.55 10.57 3.48
C VAL A 416 -10.50 9.68 4.28
N GLY A 417 -11.66 9.41 3.71
CA GLY A 417 -12.65 8.51 4.25
C GLY A 417 -12.70 7.22 3.46
N PHE A 418 -13.13 6.14 4.11
CA PHE A 418 -13.25 4.83 3.48
C PHE A 418 -14.58 4.18 3.83
N ILE A 419 -15.13 3.46 2.85
CA ILE A 419 -16.30 2.60 3.02
C ILE A 419 -15.98 1.24 2.40
N SER A 420 -16.23 0.15 3.11
CA SER A 420 -16.02 -1.20 2.60
C SER A 420 -17.07 -1.59 1.56
N LYS A 421 -16.64 -2.06 0.38
CA LYS A 421 -17.53 -2.36 -0.76
C LYS A 421 -18.21 -3.71 -0.69
N ASN A 422 -17.56 -4.72 -0.11
CA ASN A 422 -18.08 -6.07 0.10
C ASN A 422 -17.18 -6.78 1.11
N GLN A 423 -17.76 -7.47 2.10
CA GLN A 423 -17.01 -8.30 3.03
C GLN A 423 -16.84 -9.71 2.45
N LEU A 424 -15.78 -9.93 1.67
CA LEU A 424 -15.34 -11.31 1.45
C LEU A 424 -14.92 -11.89 2.80
N VAL A 425 -15.39 -13.11 3.11
CA VAL A 425 -15.00 -13.81 4.32
C VAL A 425 -13.56 -14.29 4.15
N GLY A 426 -12.62 -13.64 4.84
CA GLY A 426 -11.25 -14.14 4.94
C GLY A 426 -11.10 -15.15 6.07
N SER A 427 -9.98 -15.86 6.08
CA SER A 427 -9.65 -16.85 7.12
C SER A 427 -8.19 -16.77 7.53
N PHE A 428 -7.96 -16.98 8.83
CA PHE A 428 -6.60 -17.13 9.37
C PHE A 428 -6.04 -18.55 9.18
N SER A 429 -6.83 -19.49 8.66
CA SER A 429 -6.41 -20.90 8.47
C SER A 429 -5.24 -21.08 7.50
N LYS A 430 -4.96 -20.07 6.66
CA LYS A 430 -3.84 -20.09 5.69
C LYS A 430 -2.61 -19.36 6.21
N CYS A 431 -2.66 -18.78 7.40
CA CYS A 431 -1.52 -18.16 8.03
C CYS A 431 -0.51 -19.23 8.47
N ALA A 432 0.78 -18.93 8.35
CA ALA A 432 1.81 -19.77 8.93
C ALA A 432 1.63 -19.87 10.45
N GLU A 433 1.86 -21.08 10.98
CA GLU A 433 1.79 -21.31 12.43
C GLU A 433 2.90 -20.54 13.16
N VAL A 434 2.57 -20.06 14.35
CA VAL A 434 3.50 -19.38 15.25
C VAL A 434 4.33 -20.43 15.99
N PRO A 435 5.67 -20.45 15.84
CA PRO A 435 6.52 -21.41 16.53
C PRO A 435 6.52 -21.14 18.05
N GLN A 436 6.55 -22.22 18.84
CA GLN A 436 6.74 -22.13 20.28
C GLN A 436 8.25 -22.09 20.60
N CYS A 437 8.69 -21.01 21.26
CA CYS A 437 10.08 -20.84 21.63
C CYS A 437 10.42 -21.63 22.90
N VAL A 438 11.66 -22.14 22.97
CA VAL A 438 12.16 -22.94 24.09
C VAL A 438 13.21 -22.20 24.90
N GLY A 439 13.20 -22.40 26.22
CA GLY A 439 14.19 -21.81 27.13
C GLY A 439 14.15 -20.27 27.14
N ASP A 440 15.30 -19.66 26.86
CA ASP A 440 15.50 -18.20 26.86
C ASP A 440 15.35 -17.59 25.45
N GLN A 441 14.82 -18.36 24.49
CA GLN A 441 14.55 -17.84 23.14
C GLN A 441 13.47 -16.77 23.17
N ILE A 442 13.64 -15.76 22.31
CA ILE A 442 12.67 -14.67 22.15
C ILE A 442 11.99 -14.84 20.80
N TYR A 443 10.67 -14.91 20.81
CA TYR A 443 9.90 -14.91 19.57
C TYR A 443 10.02 -13.56 18.86
N GLU A 444 10.38 -13.59 17.58
CA GLU A 444 10.42 -12.42 16.71
C GLU A 444 9.26 -12.48 15.70
N PRO A 445 8.15 -11.75 15.93
CA PRO A 445 7.00 -11.77 15.04
C PRO A 445 7.31 -11.32 13.62
N ALA A 446 8.29 -10.41 13.42
CA ALA A 446 8.61 -9.90 12.09
C ALA A 446 9.17 -10.97 11.15
N LEU A 447 9.80 -12.00 11.71
CA LEU A 447 10.46 -13.09 11.00
C LEU A 447 9.77 -14.45 11.23
N ASN A 448 8.72 -14.49 12.06
CA ASN A 448 8.05 -15.70 12.52
C ASN A 448 9.02 -16.82 12.95
N VAL A 449 10.07 -16.46 13.69
CA VAL A 449 11.07 -17.41 14.20
C VAL A 449 11.40 -17.14 15.66
N CYS A 450 11.91 -18.17 16.34
CA CYS A 450 12.48 -18.03 17.67
C CYS A 450 13.96 -17.68 17.56
N LEU A 451 14.33 -16.50 18.06
CA LEU A 451 15.71 -16.03 18.09
C LEU A 451 16.41 -16.58 19.33
N ASN A 452 17.60 -17.13 19.11
CA ASN A 452 18.46 -17.59 20.18
C ASN A 452 18.99 -16.39 21.00
N PRO A 453 19.14 -16.55 22.33
CA PRO A 453 19.74 -15.52 23.16
C PRO A 453 21.22 -15.29 22.76
N ILE A 454 21.66 -14.04 22.84
CA ILE A 454 23.05 -13.66 22.54
C ILE A 454 23.95 -14.07 23.71
N CYS A 455 24.38 -15.34 23.73
CA CYS A 455 25.18 -15.87 24.83
C CYS A 455 26.60 -15.27 24.92
N SER A 456 27.09 -14.65 23.85
CA SER A 456 28.41 -14.00 23.81
C SER A 456 28.52 -12.75 24.68
N ILE A 457 27.40 -12.18 25.14
CA ILE A 457 27.40 -11.07 26.10
C ILE A 457 27.97 -11.50 27.46
N TRP A 458 27.81 -12.78 27.82
CA TRP A 458 28.28 -13.31 29.09
C TRP A 458 29.59 -14.09 28.88
N LEU A 459 30.66 -13.65 29.54
CA LEU A 459 31.93 -14.37 29.52
C LEU A 459 31.71 -15.84 29.92
N MET A 460 32.29 -16.77 29.16
CA MET A 460 32.24 -18.23 29.40
C MET A 460 30.90 -18.93 29.19
N LYS A 461 29.82 -18.24 28.78
CA LYS A 461 28.57 -18.91 28.37
C LYS A 461 28.59 -19.31 26.89
N ARG A 462 27.91 -20.40 26.58
CA ARG A 462 27.64 -20.87 25.21
C ARG A 462 26.16 -21.23 25.09
N LEU A 463 25.62 -21.10 23.89
CA LEU A 463 24.26 -21.51 23.58
C LEU A 463 24.15 -23.04 23.63
N ASN A 464 23.18 -23.55 24.37
CA ASN A 464 22.71 -24.92 24.23
C ASN A 464 21.56 -24.93 23.20
N PRO A 465 21.75 -25.50 21.99
CA PRO A 465 20.77 -25.40 20.91
C PRO A 465 19.46 -26.15 21.21
N ASP A 466 19.51 -27.24 21.98
CA ASP A 466 18.34 -28.07 22.27
C ASP A 466 17.43 -27.42 23.33
N LYS A 467 18.03 -26.72 24.29
CA LYS A 467 17.30 -26.06 25.37
C LYS A 467 17.02 -24.59 25.13
N GLY A 468 17.68 -23.97 24.15
CA GLY A 468 17.55 -22.53 23.89
C GLY A 468 18.05 -21.63 25.03
N ILE A 469 18.92 -22.12 25.91
CA ILE A 469 19.46 -21.37 27.07
C ILE A 469 20.97 -21.17 26.96
N CYS A 470 21.48 -20.13 27.62
CA CYS A 470 22.92 -19.89 27.72
C CYS A 470 23.52 -20.63 28.93
N GLU A 471 24.24 -21.73 28.67
CA GLU A 471 24.90 -22.53 29.71
C GLU A 471 26.38 -22.17 29.83
N THR A 472 26.92 -22.26 31.05
CA THR A 472 28.37 -22.13 31.27
C THR A 472 29.10 -23.28 30.56
N SER A 473 30.07 -22.94 29.72
CA SER A 473 30.82 -23.94 28.96
C SER A 473 31.51 -24.94 29.89
N PHE A 474 31.57 -26.21 29.48
CA PHE A 474 32.24 -27.25 30.25
C PHE A 474 33.71 -26.88 30.56
N VAL A 475 34.41 -26.32 29.58
CA VAL A 475 35.79 -25.83 29.74
C VAL A 475 35.88 -24.77 30.83
N ALA A 476 34.95 -23.80 30.86
CA ALA A 476 34.92 -22.80 31.91
C ALA A 476 34.63 -23.41 33.29
N LYS A 477 33.70 -24.35 33.39
CA LYS A 477 33.44 -25.08 34.65
C LYS A 477 34.71 -25.76 35.15
N VAL A 478 35.44 -26.45 34.28
CA VAL A 478 36.71 -27.11 34.61
C VAL A 478 37.76 -26.09 35.05
N VAL A 479 37.99 -25.02 34.27
CA VAL A 479 39.00 -23.99 34.59
C VAL A 479 38.70 -23.31 35.92
N ILE A 480 37.45 -22.88 36.15
CA ILE A 480 37.03 -22.24 37.40
C ILE A 480 37.21 -23.21 38.57
N THR A 481 36.78 -24.46 38.43
CA THR A 481 36.90 -25.47 39.49
C THR A 481 38.37 -25.77 39.82
N THR A 482 39.23 -25.89 38.80
CA THR A 482 40.68 -26.11 38.98
C THR A 482 41.34 -24.91 39.64
N LEU A 483 41.00 -23.67 39.22
CA LEU A 483 41.52 -22.45 39.81
C LEU A 483 41.13 -22.35 41.29
N ILE A 484 39.85 -22.56 41.63
CA ILE A 484 39.36 -22.55 43.01
C ILE A 484 40.06 -23.64 43.83
N SER A 485 40.18 -24.86 43.29
CA SER A 485 40.85 -25.97 43.97
C SER A 485 42.33 -25.66 44.24
N ALA A 486 43.03 -25.07 43.28
CA ALA A 486 44.43 -24.65 43.44
C ALA A 486 44.59 -23.56 44.50
N LEU A 487 43.68 -22.58 44.54
CA LEU A 487 43.67 -21.52 45.56
C LEU A 487 43.44 -22.10 46.96
N VAL A 488 42.50 -23.03 47.11
CA VAL A 488 42.23 -23.71 48.39
C VAL A 488 43.44 -24.54 48.85
N ILE A 489 44.09 -25.28 47.94
CA ILE A 489 45.32 -26.04 48.26
C ILE A 489 46.44 -25.08 48.68
N ALA A 490 46.62 -23.97 47.97
CA ALA A 490 47.61 -22.96 48.32
C ALA A 490 47.34 -22.34 49.70
N GLU A 491 46.08 -22.04 50.02
CA GLU A 491 45.68 -21.52 51.34
C GLU A 491 45.96 -22.53 52.46
N LEU A 492 45.62 -23.81 52.26
CA LEU A 492 45.92 -24.88 53.20
C LEU A 492 47.43 -25.05 53.41
N TYR A 493 48.21 -25.01 52.33
CA TYR A 493 49.67 -25.08 52.39
C TYR A 493 50.27 -23.88 53.13
N CYS A 494 49.84 -22.66 52.81
CA CYS A 494 50.26 -21.44 53.52
C CYS A 494 49.93 -21.49 55.01
N ASN A 495 48.75 -21.99 55.39
CA ASN A 495 48.35 -22.16 56.79
C ASN A 495 49.19 -23.24 57.48
N PHE A 496 49.47 -24.36 56.81
CA PHE A 496 50.35 -25.41 57.33
C PHE A 496 51.78 -24.90 57.53
N ALA A 497 52.36 -24.23 56.53
CA ALA A 497 53.67 -23.61 56.60
C ALA A 497 53.74 -22.57 57.73
N ARG A 498 52.72 -21.72 57.87
CA ARG A 498 52.60 -20.76 58.98
C ARG A 498 52.61 -21.46 60.34
N LYS A 499 51.78 -22.50 60.53
CA LYS A 499 51.75 -23.29 61.78
C LYS A 499 53.10 -23.96 62.05
N HIS A 500 53.76 -24.47 61.02
CA HIS A 500 55.07 -25.13 61.15
C HIS A 500 56.17 -24.14 61.55
N ILE A 501 56.22 -22.97 60.91
CA ILE A 501 57.15 -21.89 61.25
C ILE A 501 56.92 -21.40 62.68
N LEU A 502 55.67 -21.18 63.09
CA LEU A 502 55.32 -20.79 64.48
C LEU A 502 55.76 -21.85 65.49
N ARG A 503 55.65 -23.15 65.18
CA ARG A 503 56.16 -24.22 66.05
C ARG A 503 57.68 -24.20 66.14
N ILE A 504 58.40 -24.04 65.03
CA ILE A 504 59.87 -23.98 65.04
C ILE A 504 60.36 -22.75 65.81
N THR A 505 59.81 -21.57 65.55
CA THR A 505 60.16 -20.34 66.26
C THR A 505 59.85 -20.43 67.76
N SER A 506 58.72 -21.03 68.15
CA SER A 506 58.43 -21.28 69.57
C SER A 506 59.46 -22.18 70.28
N ARG A 507 60.13 -23.07 69.54
CA ARG A 507 61.20 -23.94 70.05
C ARG A 507 62.56 -23.23 70.12
N LEU A 508 62.79 -22.21 69.30
CA LEU A 508 64.02 -21.42 69.29
C LEU A 508 63.99 -20.25 70.30
N CYS A 509 62.82 -19.85 70.77
CA CYS A 509 62.63 -18.84 71.83
C CYS A 509 62.46 -19.44 73.24
N ARG A 510 62.64 -20.74 73.40
CA ARG A 510 62.88 -21.42 74.68
C ARG A 510 64.36 -21.73 74.79
#